data_AF-A0A454CXP6-F1
#
_entry.id   AF-A0A454CXP6-F1
#
_cell.length_a   1.000
_cell.length_b   1.000
_cell.length_c   1.000
_cell.angle_alpha   90.00
_cell.angle_beta   90.00
_cell.angle_gamma   90.00
#
_symmetry.space_group_name_H-M   'P 1'
#
loop_
_entity.id
_entity.type
_entity.pdbx_description
1 polymer ?
#
loop_
_entity_poly.entity_id
_entity_poly.type
_entity_poly.pdbx_seq_one_letter_code
_entity_poly.pdbx_strand_id
1 'polypeptide(L)'
;MNVLKTIGFDARPLLGRVHLSGTPSGRTHQFTLVTMGEDKWIVDVGFGSNTPRAPLPFVLNQDIHTDLQTFRFIEHELVGYMLQVQSYDDPEQWIDLYSLDFEHVFDGDIVCGNHYTSTSPNSHFTSSRVAALATDSGIITLFNHSLKYRANGEVVEIELEAGETYLSALKTHFGIALDADYSSLKPV
;
A
#
# COMPACT_ATOMS: atom_id res chain seq x y z
N MET A 1 7.59 -8.60 8.35
CA MET A 1 7.45 -9.35 9.61
C MET A 1 8.69 -10.17 10.00
N ASN A 2 9.21 -11.10 9.17
CA ASN A 2 10.32 -11.99 9.57
C ASN A 2 11.54 -11.23 10.11
N VAL A 3 11.98 -10.17 9.42
CA VAL A 3 13.10 -9.33 9.87
C VAL A 3 12.84 -8.71 11.24
N LEU A 4 11.64 -8.14 11.47
CA LEU A 4 11.25 -7.54 12.75
C LEU A 4 11.34 -8.55 13.90
N LYS A 5 10.81 -9.77 13.70
CA LYS A 5 10.91 -10.85 14.69
C LYS A 5 12.36 -11.26 14.94
N THR A 6 13.16 -11.41 13.89
CA THR A 6 14.57 -11.81 13.99
C THR A 6 15.39 -10.80 14.79
N ILE A 7 15.11 -9.50 14.69
CA ILE A 7 15.81 -8.46 15.45
C ILE A 7 15.17 -8.19 16.82
N GLY A 8 14.19 -8.98 17.25
CA GLY A 8 13.68 -9.01 18.62
C GLY A 8 12.38 -8.23 18.89
N PHE A 9 11.70 -7.71 17.88
CA PHE A 9 10.38 -7.09 18.08
C PHE A 9 9.29 -8.15 18.25
N ASP A 10 8.35 -7.88 19.17
CA ASP A 10 7.06 -8.57 19.20
C ASP A 10 6.22 -8.06 18.03
N ALA A 11 6.16 -8.85 16.96
CA ALA A 11 5.50 -8.47 15.71
C ALA A 11 4.56 -9.58 15.25
N ARG A 12 3.34 -9.23 14.83
CA ARG A 12 2.38 -10.18 14.26
C ARG A 12 1.64 -9.58 13.07
N PRO A 13 1.14 -10.40 12.14
CA PRO A 13 0.37 -9.88 11.02
C PRO A 13 -1.01 -9.43 11.51
N LEU A 14 -1.52 -8.39 10.86
CA LEU A 14 -2.92 -7.99 10.89
C LEU A 14 -3.44 -7.97 9.46
N LEU A 15 -4.75 -8.10 9.31
CA LEU A 15 -5.43 -7.95 8.04
C LEU A 15 -6.37 -6.74 8.08
N GLY A 16 -6.58 -6.14 6.92
CA GLY A 16 -7.45 -4.98 6.74
C GLY A 16 -8.24 -5.05 5.46
N ARG A 17 -9.29 -4.22 5.39
CA ARG A 17 -10.08 -3.99 4.17
C ARG A 17 -9.64 -2.66 3.59
N VAL A 18 -9.46 -2.58 2.28
CA VAL A 18 -9.16 -1.35 1.55
C VAL A 18 -10.46 -0.60 1.26
N HIS A 19 -10.48 0.72 1.43
CA HIS A 19 -11.67 1.58 1.31
C HIS A 19 -11.59 2.60 0.15
N LEU A 20 -10.50 2.62 -0.61
CA LEU A 20 -10.25 3.60 -1.69
C LEU A 20 -11.35 3.65 -2.78
N SER A 21 -12.06 2.54 -3.04
CA SER A 21 -13.14 2.47 -4.04
C SER A 21 -14.53 2.83 -3.49
N GLY A 22 -14.64 3.26 -2.23
CA GLY A 22 -15.92 3.50 -1.53
C GLY A 22 -16.66 2.22 -1.09
N THR A 23 -16.56 1.13 -1.83
CA THR A 23 -16.95 -0.21 -1.35
C THR A 23 -15.74 -0.88 -0.69
N PRO A 24 -15.83 -1.30 0.59
CA PRO A 24 -14.72 -1.98 1.27
C PRO A 24 -14.38 -3.33 0.64
N SER A 25 -13.09 -3.66 0.55
CA SER A 25 -12.65 -4.98 0.11
C SER A 25 -12.92 -6.09 1.14
N GLY A 26 -12.56 -7.33 0.77
CA GLY A 26 -12.29 -8.39 1.75
C GLY A 26 -11.10 -8.06 2.66
N ARG A 27 -10.77 -8.95 3.61
CA ARG A 27 -9.53 -8.87 4.41
C ARG A 27 -8.32 -9.26 3.57
N THR A 28 -7.96 -8.39 2.64
CA THR A 28 -7.00 -8.67 1.57
C THR A 28 -5.73 -7.83 1.68
N HIS A 29 -5.72 -6.82 2.55
CA HIS A 29 -4.52 -6.05 2.85
C HIS A 29 -3.85 -6.60 4.11
N GLN A 30 -2.53 -6.80 4.07
CA GLN A 30 -1.75 -7.28 5.22
C GLN A 30 -0.79 -6.20 5.67
N PHE A 31 -0.77 -5.94 6.98
CA PHE A 31 0.20 -5.06 7.63
C PHE A 31 0.67 -5.72 8.93
N THR A 32 1.61 -5.09 9.64
CA THR A 32 2.22 -5.64 10.85
C THR A 32 1.86 -4.80 12.07
N LEU A 33 1.40 -5.45 13.13
CA LEU A 33 1.38 -4.87 14.47
C LEU A 33 2.70 -5.17 15.15
N VAL A 34 3.36 -4.14 15.65
CA VAL A 34 4.53 -4.24 16.54
C VAL A 34 4.13 -3.75 17.92
N THR A 35 4.39 -4.55 18.95
CA THR A 35 4.11 -4.21 20.35
C THR A 35 5.43 -3.92 21.07
N MET A 36 5.49 -2.80 21.79
CA MET A 36 6.63 -2.43 22.64
C MET A 36 6.10 -2.00 24.01
N GLY A 37 6.09 -2.94 24.97
CA GLY A 37 5.40 -2.72 26.24
C GLY A 37 3.88 -2.64 26.03
N GLU A 38 3.28 -1.52 26.40
CA GLU A 38 1.84 -1.26 26.18
C GLU A 38 1.56 -0.59 24.82
N ASP A 39 2.61 -0.04 24.20
CA ASP A 39 2.51 0.72 22.95
C ASP A 39 2.34 -0.21 21.74
N LYS A 40 1.44 0.20 20.85
CA LYS A 40 1.14 -0.49 19.60
C LYS A 40 1.57 0.38 18.43
N TRP A 41 2.27 -0.22 17.48
CA TRP A 41 2.77 0.43 16.28
C TRP A 41 2.32 -0.34 15.05
N ILE A 42 1.79 0.39 14.07
CA ILE A 42 1.40 -0.14 12.78
C ILE A 42 2.56 0.06 11.81
N VAL A 43 3.06 -1.04 11.27
CA VAL A 43 4.11 -1.06 10.25
C VAL A 43 3.51 -1.66 8.97
N ASP A 44 3.38 -0.82 7.96
CA ASP A 44 2.90 -1.20 6.64
C ASP A 44 3.88 -0.73 5.58
N VAL A 45 4.35 -1.68 4.77
CA VAL A 45 5.31 -1.45 3.69
C VAL A 45 4.77 -1.95 2.34
N GLY A 46 3.46 -2.23 2.26
CA GLY A 46 2.84 -2.96 1.15
C GLY A 46 1.55 -2.36 0.59
N PHE A 47 1.10 -1.19 1.05
CA PHE A 47 -0.16 -0.61 0.59
C PHE A 47 -0.13 -0.02 -0.84
N GLY A 48 1.06 0.22 -1.39
CA GLY A 48 1.26 0.90 -2.67
C GLY A 48 1.38 2.41 -2.51
N SER A 49 0.59 3.19 -3.26
CA SER A 49 0.84 4.63 -3.42
C SER A 49 0.75 5.47 -2.14
N ASN A 50 -0.02 5.01 -1.15
CA ASN A 50 -0.18 5.67 0.14
C ASN A 50 0.46 4.87 1.30
N THR A 51 1.45 4.03 1.00
CA THR A 51 2.18 3.28 2.03
C THR A 51 2.82 4.25 3.04
N PRO A 52 2.58 4.09 4.35
CA PRO A 52 3.26 4.87 5.36
C PRO A 52 4.78 4.72 5.27
N ARG A 53 5.50 5.84 5.27
CA ARG A 53 6.97 5.86 5.16
C ARG A 53 7.69 5.80 6.52
N ALA A 54 6.93 5.66 7.59
CA ALA A 54 7.41 5.40 8.94
C ALA A 54 6.41 4.52 9.70
N PRO A 55 6.85 3.79 10.75
CA PRO A 55 5.94 3.16 11.70
C PRO A 55 4.97 4.19 12.29
N LEU A 56 3.68 3.86 12.35
CA LEU A 56 2.66 4.73 12.90
C LEU A 56 2.31 4.29 14.32
N PRO A 57 2.45 5.15 15.36
CA PRO A 57 1.94 4.82 16.68
C PRO A 57 0.40 4.73 16.61
N PHE A 58 -0.17 3.67 17.16
CA PHE A 58 -1.62 3.50 17.19
C PHE A 58 -2.23 4.37 18.29
N VAL A 59 -2.46 5.64 17.94
CA VAL A 59 -3.15 6.64 18.78
C VAL A 59 -4.31 7.21 17.98
N LEU A 60 -5.50 7.21 18.59
CA LEU A 60 -6.73 7.63 17.92
C LEU A 60 -6.84 9.16 17.87
N ASN A 61 -7.39 9.67 16.78
CA ASN A 61 -7.75 11.06 16.57
C ASN A 61 -6.57 12.05 16.75
N GLN A 62 -5.37 11.59 16.44
CA GLN A 62 -4.16 12.39 16.43
C GLN A 62 -3.53 12.36 15.03
N ASP A 63 -3.12 13.53 14.55
CA ASP A 63 -2.35 13.65 13.32
C ASP A 63 -0.95 13.08 13.53
N ILE A 64 -0.59 12.12 12.69
CA ILE A 64 0.70 11.44 12.68
C ILE A 64 1.43 11.89 11.41
N HIS A 65 2.33 12.85 11.60
CA HIS A 65 3.18 13.31 10.51
C HIS A 65 4.29 12.29 10.28
N THR A 66 4.29 11.73 9.08
CA THR A 66 5.47 11.08 8.50
C THR A 66 6.17 12.11 7.59
N ASP A 67 7.06 11.66 6.71
CA ASP A 67 7.88 12.56 5.90
C ASP A 67 7.08 13.53 5.01
N LEU A 68 6.28 13.01 4.09
CA LEU A 68 5.47 13.76 3.11
C LEU A 68 3.97 13.45 3.27
N GLN A 69 3.60 12.64 4.26
CA GLN A 69 2.22 12.20 4.47
C GLN A 69 1.83 12.44 5.93
N THR A 70 0.61 12.91 6.13
CA THR A 70 -0.03 12.96 7.44
C THR A 70 -1.10 11.88 7.50
N PHE A 71 -1.07 11.07 8.54
CA PHE A 71 -2.04 10.00 8.78
C PHE A 71 -2.81 10.26 10.06
N ARG A 72 -3.94 9.57 10.23
CA ARG A 72 -4.59 9.43 11.52
C ARG A 72 -5.34 8.12 11.63
N PHE A 73 -5.49 7.61 12.84
CA PHE A 73 -6.43 6.54 13.14
C PHE A 73 -7.72 7.13 13.69
N ILE A 74 -8.87 6.67 13.17
CA ILE A 74 -10.18 7.02 13.71
C ILE A 74 -10.95 5.77 14.12
N GLU A 75 -11.92 5.94 15.01
CA GLU A 75 -12.94 4.91 15.24
C GLU A 75 -13.92 4.88 14.07
N HIS A 76 -14.40 3.69 13.72
CA HIS A 76 -15.39 3.49 12.69
C HIS A 76 -16.42 2.46 13.15
N GLU A 77 -17.70 2.81 13.08
CA GLU A 77 -18.82 2.05 13.66
C GLU A 77 -18.83 0.57 13.26
N LEU A 78 -18.62 0.26 11.97
CA LEU A 78 -18.71 -1.11 11.44
C LEU A 78 -17.41 -1.93 11.50
N VAL A 79 -16.25 -1.28 11.44
CA VAL A 79 -14.95 -1.95 11.24
C VAL A 79 -13.96 -1.71 12.37
N GLY A 80 -14.41 -1.05 13.44
CA GLY A 80 -13.60 -0.73 14.62
C GLY A 80 -12.71 0.48 14.37
N TYR A 81 -11.69 0.33 13.54
CA TYR A 81 -10.67 1.36 13.30
C TYR A 81 -10.37 1.54 11.82
N MET A 82 -10.09 2.79 11.44
CA MET A 82 -9.71 3.18 10.08
C MET A 82 -8.40 3.95 10.10
N LEU A 83 -7.47 3.61 9.21
CA LEU A 83 -6.37 4.49 8.85
C LEU A 83 -6.83 5.43 7.74
N GLN A 84 -6.64 6.74 7.97
CA GLN A 84 -6.84 7.76 6.96
C GLN A 84 -5.52 8.46 6.65
N VAL A 85 -5.40 8.97 5.42
CA VAL A 85 -4.34 9.89 5.01
C VAL A 85 -4.95 11.23 4.63
N GLN A 86 -4.26 12.31 4.98
CA GLN A 86 -4.64 13.66 4.58
C GLN A 86 -4.42 13.83 3.07
N SER A 87 -5.37 14.48 2.38
CA SER A 87 -5.23 14.77 0.95
C SER A 87 -4.09 15.76 0.70
N TYR A 88 -3.39 15.58 -0.42
CA TYR A 88 -2.37 16.53 -0.86
C TYR A 88 -2.96 17.85 -1.38
N ASP A 89 -4.19 17.78 -1.91
CA ASP A 89 -4.83 18.92 -2.57
C ASP A 89 -5.65 19.77 -1.59
N ASP A 90 -6.11 19.17 -0.49
CA ASP A 90 -6.93 19.82 0.54
C ASP A 90 -6.56 19.30 1.94
N PRO A 91 -5.95 20.11 2.81
CA PRO A 91 -5.57 19.68 4.16
C PRO A 91 -6.77 19.39 5.08
N GLU A 92 -7.98 19.86 4.75
CA GLU A 92 -9.19 19.53 5.50
C GLU A 92 -9.78 18.17 5.09
N GLN A 93 -9.40 17.65 3.92
CA GLN A 93 -9.89 16.40 3.38
C GLN A 93 -9.03 15.20 3.84
N TRP A 94 -9.72 14.17 4.33
CA TRP A 94 -9.12 12.90 4.72
C TRP A 94 -9.65 11.76 3.85
N ILE A 95 -8.76 10.87 3.44
CA ILE A 95 -9.05 9.75 2.55
C ILE A 95 -8.95 8.46 3.36
N ASP A 96 -10.02 7.67 3.35
CA ASP A 96 -10.04 6.32 3.92
C ASP A 96 -9.12 5.37 3.15
N LEU A 97 -8.09 4.86 3.83
CA LEU A 97 -7.17 3.90 3.24
C LEU A 97 -7.63 2.48 3.49
N TYR A 98 -7.50 2.02 4.74
CA TYR A 98 -7.87 0.68 5.14
C TYR A 98 -8.28 0.60 6.61
N SER A 99 -9.20 -0.32 6.88
CA SER A 99 -9.61 -0.65 8.24
C SER A 99 -8.69 -1.66 8.89
N LEU A 100 -8.58 -1.59 10.22
CA LEU A 100 -7.69 -2.45 11.00
C LEU A 100 -8.48 -3.50 11.78
N ASP A 101 -8.23 -4.77 11.47
CA ASP A 101 -8.72 -5.88 12.28
C ASP A 101 -7.61 -6.32 13.25
N PHE A 102 -7.84 -6.15 14.56
CA PHE A 102 -6.88 -6.52 15.60
C PHE A 102 -6.99 -7.98 16.02
N GLU A 103 -7.90 -8.76 15.45
CA GLU A 103 -7.99 -10.19 15.72
C GLU A 103 -6.68 -10.93 15.40
N HIS A 104 -6.56 -12.13 15.97
CA HIS A 104 -5.43 -12.99 15.66
C HIS A 104 -5.54 -13.47 14.20
N VAL A 105 -4.44 -13.37 13.44
CA VAL A 105 -4.37 -13.78 12.04
C VAL A 105 -3.54 -15.05 11.94
N PHE A 106 -4.10 -16.10 11.33
CA PHE A 106 -3.39 -17.31 10.99
C PHE A 106 -2.89 -17.27 9.54
N ASP A 107 -1.88 -18.09 9.22
CA ASP A 107 -1.33 -18.17 7.86
C ASP A 107 -2.40 -18.52 6.81
N GLY A 108 -3.41 -19.32 7.19
CA GLY A 108 -4.54 -19.67 6.32
C GLY A 108 -5.36 -18.44 5.89
N ASP A 109 -5.53 -17.45 6.76
CA ASP A 109 -6.25 -16.21 6.45
C ASP A 109 -5.50 -15.39 5.40
N ILE A 110 -4.17 -15.31 5.54
CA ILE A 110 -3.28 -14.63 4.61
C ILE A 110 -3.29 -15.33 3.25
N VAL A 111 -3.20 -16.65 3.22
CA VAL A 111 -3.25 -17.45 1.98
C VAL A 111 -4.59 -17.22 1.26
N CYS A 112 -5.72 -17.22 1.98
CA CYS A 112 -7.03 -16.94 1.40
C CYS A 112 -7.11 -15.53 0.80
N GLY A 113 -6.66 -14.51 1.54
CA GLY A 113 -6.62 -13.13 1.06
C GLY A 113 -5.75 -12.97 -0.18
N ASN A 114 -4.55 -13.56 -0.16
CA ASN A 114 -3.60 -13.53 -1.27
C ASN A 114 -4.09 -14.30 -2.50
N HIS A 115 -4.75 -15.45 -2.32
CA HIS A 115 -5.33 -16.20 -3.43
C HIS A 115 -6.39 -15.34 -4.14
N TYR A 116 -7.33 -14.77 -3.39
CA TYR A 116 -8.34 -13.88 -3.97
C TYR A 116 -7.71 -12.71 -4.73
N THR A 117 -6.76 -11.99 -4.11
CA THR A 117 -6.15 -10.81 -4.76
C THR A 117 -5.35 -11.18 -6.01
N SER A 118 -4.70 -12.34 -6.04
CA SER A 118 -3.81 -12.74 -7.15
C SER A 118 -4.50 -13.51 -8.28
N THR A 119 -5.66 -14.14 -8.04
CA THR A 119 -6.30 -15.00 -9.06
C THR A 119 -7.75 -14.67 -9.37
N SER A 120 -8.47 -13.95 -8.51
CA SER A 120 -9.89 -13.65 -8.73
C SER A 120 -10.07 -12.67 -9.89
N PRO A 121 -10.96 -12.93 -10.87
CA PRO A 121 -11.26 -11.95 -11.93
C PRO A 121 -11.89 -10.66 -11.41
N ASN A 122 -12.38 -10.65 -10.16
CA ASN A 122 -12.93 -9.46 -9.51
C ASN A 122 -11.85 -8.65 -8.75
N SER A 123 -10.61 -9.12 -8.70
CA SER A 123 -9.50 -8.38 -8.09
C SER A 123 -8.89 -7.42 -9.09
N HIS A 124 -8.75 -6.16 -8.67
CA HIS A 124 -8.07 -5.11 -9.42
C HIS A 124 -6.64 -5.51 -9.86
N PHE A 125 -5.93 -6.26 -9.02
CA PHE A 125 -4.57 -6.72 -9.31
C PHE A 125 -4.50 -7.78 -10.42
N THR A 126 -5.63 -8.38 -10.81
CA THR A 126 -5.67 -9.30 -11.95
C THR A 126 -6.05 -8.61 -13.25
N SER A 127 -6.60 -7.40 -13.20
CA SER A 127 -7.04 -6.64 -14.37
C SER A 127 -6.19 -5.39 -14.62
N SER A 128 -5.15 -5.16 -13.83
CA SER A 128 -4.33 -3.96 -13.90
C SER A 128 -2.88 -4.26 -13.57
N ARG A 129 -1.96 -3.52 -14.19
CA ARG A 129 -0.53 -3.55 -13.86
C ARG A 129 -0.22 -2.38 -12.95
N VAL A 130 0.29 -2.67 -11.77
CA VAL A 130 0.56 -1.65 -10.76
C VAL A 130 1.97 -1.79 -10.21
N ALA A 131 2.67 -0.66 -10.07
CA ALA A 131 3.92 -0.58 -9.33
C ALA A 131 3.98 0.76 -8.58
N ALA A 132 4.60 0.74 -7.40
CA ALA A 132 4.79 1.93 -6.59
C ALA A 132 6.16 1.86 -5.92
N LEU A 133 6.88 2.98 -5.90
CA LEU A 133 8.16 3.12 -5.20
C LEU A 133 8.23 4.48 -4.53
N ALA A 134 8.32 4.47 -3.20
CA ALA A 134 8.59 5.66 -2.42
C ALA A 134 10.04 6.14 -2.65
N THR A 135 10.23 7.44 -2.79
CA THR A 135 11.52 8.11 -3.07
C THR A 135 11.65 9.37 -2.21
N ASP A 136 12.84 9.91 -2.05
CA ASP A 136 13.04 11.12 -1.23
C ASP A 136 12.20 12.33 -1.70
N SER A 137 11.86 12.38 -2.98
CA SER A 137 11.04 13.45 -3.59
C SER A 137 9.55 13.15 -3.66
N GLY A 138 9.08 12.01 -3.13
CA GLY A 138 7.67 11.61 -3.18
C GLY A 138 7.53 10.15 -3.57
N ILE A 139 6.73 9.88 -4.61
CA ILE A 139 6.45 8.52 -5.05
C ILE A 139 6.45 8.43 -6.58
N ILE A 140 6.98 7.32 -7.07
CA ILE A 140 6.85 6.89 -8.47
C ILE A 140 5.74 5.85 -8.51
N THR A 141 4.76 6.03 -9.39
CA THR A 141 3.66 5.08 -9.57
C THR A 141 3.51 4.71 -11.05
N LEU A 142 3.23 3.44 -11.31
CA LEU A 142 2.82 2.95 -12.61
C LEU A 142 1.42 2.37 -12.47
N PHE A 143 0.48 2.84 -13.28
CA PHE A 143 -0.86 2.30 -13.40
C PHE A 143 -1.15 1.98 -14.86
N ASN A 144 -1.24 0.68 -15.18
CA ASN A 144 -1.26 0.16 -16.54
C ASN A 144 -0.08 0.71 -17.33
N HIS A 145 -0.30 1.74 -18.15
CA HIS A 145 0.69 2.41 -18.99
C HIS A 145 1.05 3.82 -18.51
N SER A 146 0.31 4.41 -17.57
CA SER A 146 0.60 5.73 -17.02
C SER A 146 1.66 5.63 -15.93
N LEU A 147 2.84 6.18 -16.21
CA LEU A 147 3.94 6.38 -15.28
C LEU A 147 3.90 7.81 -14.74
N LYS A 148 3.78 7.94 -13.43
CA LYS A 148 3.74 9.24 -12.73
C LYS A 148 4.85 9.33 -11.71
N TYR A 149 5.57 10.45 -11.69
CA TYR A 149 6.64 10.72 -10.74
C TYR A 149 6.86 12.23 -10.56
N ARG A 150 7.68 12.63 -9.59
CA ARG A 150 8.06 14.04 -9.41
C ARG A 150 9.45 14.30 -9.99
N ALA A 151 9.58 15.33 -10.81
CA ALA A 151 10.85 15.85 -11.31
C ALA A 151 10.91 17.36 -11.09
N ASN A 152 11.99 17.84 -10.46
CA ASN A 152 12.19 19.27 -10.15
C ASN A 152 11.01 19.93 -9.40
N GLY A 153 10.33 19.17 -8.53
CA GLY A 153 9.17 19.64 -7.76
C GLY A 153 7.82 19.52 -8.49
N GLU A 154 7.82 19.30 -9.80
CA GLU A 154 6.62 19.15 -10.61
C GLU A 154 6.24 17.68 -10.79
N VAL A 155 4.94 17.44 -10.94
CA VAL A 155 4.40 16.12 -11.27
C VAL A 155 4.52 15.91 -12.77
N VAL A 156 5.24 14.86 -13.15
CA VAL A 156 5.37 14.39 -14.53
C VAL A 156 4.53 13.13 -14.68
N GLU A 157 3.74 13.08 -15.74
CA GLU A 157 2.97 11.90 -16.14
C GLU A 157 3.32 11.55 -17.60
N ILE A 158 3.65 10.29 -17.84
CA ILE A 158 4.09 9.77 -19.13
C ILE A 158 3.27 8.51 -19.44
N GLU A 159 2.68 8.48 -20.63
CA GLU A 159 2.09 7.26 -21.17
C GLU A 159 3.19 6.41 -21.82
N LEU A 160 3.38 5.19 -21.32
CA LEU A 160 4.40 4.26 -21.81
C LEU A 160 3.86 3.41 -22.96
N GLU A 161 4.60 3.38 -24.06
CA GLU A 161 4.29 2.47 -25.17
C GLU A 161 4.55 1.00 -24.78
N ALA A 162 3.68 0.11 -25.29
CA ALA A 162 3.84 -1.33 -25.17
C ALA A 162 5.17 -1.82 -25.75
N GLY A 163 5.81 -2.80 -25.09
CA GLY A 163 7.07 -3.39 -25.54
C GLY A 163 8.27 -3.04 -24.65
N GLU A 164 9.44 -2.94 -25.27
CA GLU A 164 10.72 -2.73 -24.57
C GLU A 164 10.79 -1.43 -23.75
N THR A 165 10.12 -0.36 -24.23
CA THR A 165 10.03 0.91 -23.50
C THR A 165 9.37 0.74 -22.14
N TYR A 166 8.32 -0.08 -22.06
CA TYR A 166 7.64 -0.40 -20.81
C TYR A 166 8.55 -1.18 -19.85
N LEU A 167 9.20 -2.23 -20.35
CA LEU A 167 10.10 -3.07 -19.54
C LEU A 167 11.33 -2.28 -19.05
N SER A 168 11.87 -1.40 -19.90
CA SER A 168 12.96 -0.50 -19.53
C SER A 168 12.53 0.51 -18.45
N ALA A 169 11.30 1.02 -18.51
CA ALA A 169 10.77 1.89 -17.47
C ALA A 169 10.63 1.17 -16.12
N LEU A 170 10.15 -0.07 -16.09
CA LEU A 170 10.12 -0.90 -14.87
C LEU A 170 11.51 -1.03 -14.24
N LYS A 171 12.53 -1.33 -15.06
CA LYS A 171 13.91 -1.47 -14.58
C LYS A 171 14.48 -0.14 -14.08
N THR A 172 14.28 0.93 -14.84
CA THR A 172 14.88 2.25 -14.56
C THR A 172 14.24 2.92 -13.34
N HIS A 173 12.92 2.90 -13.25
CA HIS A 173 12.19 3.64 -12.22
C HIS A 173 11.90 2.81 -10.97
N PHE A 174 11.76 1.49 -11.09
CA PHE A 174 11.38 0.62 -9.97
C PHE A 174 12.46 -0.41 -9.60
N GLY A 175 13.54 -0.53 -10.39
CA GLY A 175 14.55 -1.57 -10.19
C GLY A 175 14.07 -2.99 -10.52
N ILE A 176 12.93 -3.12 -11.22
CA ILE A 176 12.31 -4.40 -11.54
C ILE A 176 12.74 -4.83 -12.94
N ALA A 177 13.59 -5.86 -13.02
CA ALA A 177 13.91 -6.53 -14.27
C ALA A 177 13.06 -7.80 -14.39
N LEU A 178 12.25 -7.90 -15.45
CA LEU A 178 11.46 -9.09 -15.74
C LEU A 178 12.23 -10.03 -16.67
N ASP A 179 12.22 -11.32 -16.35
CA ASP A 179 12.68 -12.38 -17.24
C ASP A 179 11.53 -12.86 -18.12
N ALA A 180 10.96 -11.92 -18.89
CA ALA A 180 9.75 -12.13 -19.69
C ALA A 180 9.61 -11.05 -20.77
N ASP A 181 9.17 -11.46 -21.96
CA ASP A 181 8.81 -10.53 -23.04
C ASP A 181 7.53 -9.77 -22.69
N TYR A 182 7.39 -8.53 -23.17
CA TYR A 182 6.18 -7.73 -22.93
C TYR A 182 4.91 -8.44 -23.40
N SER A 183 4.98 -9.17 -24.53
CA SER A 183 3.86 -9.93 -25.10
C SER A 183 3.37 -11.07 -24.19
N SER A 184 4.18 -11.52 -23.23
CA SER A 184 3.80 -12.53 -22.24
C SER A 184 3.07 -11.96 -21.04
N LEU A 185 3.11 -10.62 -20.85
CA LEU A 185 2.39 -9.96 -19.77
C LEU A 185 0.88 -10.03 -20.04
N LYS A 186 0.09 -10.29 -19.00
CA LYS A 186 -1.37 -10.28 -19.10
C LYS A 186 -1.85 -8.95 -19.71
N PRO A 187 -2.68 -8.96 -20.76
CA PRO A 187 -3.21 -7.73 -21.35
C PRO A 187 -3.95 -6.87 -20.33
N VAL A 188 -3.82 -5.56 -20.48
CA VAL A 188 -4.54 -4.53 -19.71
C VAL A 188 -5.28 -3.59 -20.66
#